data_AF-A0A3N9P8Z2-F1
#
_entry.id   AF-A0A3N9P8Z2-F1
#
_cell.length_a   1.000
_cell.length_b   1.000
_cell.length_c   1.000
_cell.angle_alpha   90.00
_cell.angle_beta   90.00
_cell.angle_gamma   90.00
#
_symmetry.space_group_name_H-M   'P 1'
#
loop_
_entity.id
_entity.type
_entity.pdbx_description
1 polymer ?
#
loop_
_entity_poly.entity_id
_entity_poly.type
_entity_poly.pdbx_seq_one_letter_code
_entity_poly.pdbx_strand_id
1 'polypeptide(L)'
;GGMESMLSTVALIMCALAFGGVMETTGMLSAIARAILQRAKRQGSLVASTVLTCIGMNIIAPDQYLAIVVPGRMYREAYQGAGLKMKNLSRALEDGGTLSSALVPWNTCGAYMWATLGVHPFAYLPFAFLNLLNPMISILLGYTGWTMEKEKDFSVAGD
;
A
#
# COMPACT_ATOMS: atom_id res chain seq x y z
N GLY A 1 27.35 -13.69 3.59
CA GLY A 1 27.31 -12.40 2.85
C GLY A 1 26.12 -12.33 1.90
N GLY A 2 25.57 -11.13 1.66
CA GLY A 2 24.47 -10.84 0.72
C GLY A 2 23.15 -11.56 1.07
N MET A 3 23.03 -12.81 0.65
CA MET A 3 21.90 -13.69 1.00
C MET A 3 21.73 -13.87 2.51
N GLU A 4 22.84 -14.02 3.22
CA GLU A 4 22.85 -14.19 4.69
C GLU A 4 22.31 -12.93 5.41
N SER A 5 22.56 -11.74 4.84
CA SER A 5 22.05 -10.47 5.35
C SER A 5 20.57 -10.23 5.03
N MET A 6 20.01 -10.98 4.07
CA MET A 6 18.60 -10.92 3.68
C MET A 6 17.73 -11.97 4.39
N LEU A 7 18.32 -12.89 5.17
CA LEU A 7 17.57 -13.93 5.89
C LEU A 7 16.52 -13.33 6.84
N SER A 8 16.83 -12.21 7.50
CA SER A 8 15.88 -11.47 8.33
C SER A 8 14.68 -10.96 7.51
N THR A 9 14.92 -10.41 6.32
CA THR A 9 13.88 -9.96 5.40
C THR A 9 13.00 -11.11 4.93
N VAL A 10 13.61 -12.23 4.52
CA VAL A 10 12.87 -13.43 4.09
C VAL A 10 12.02 -13.99 5.23
N ALA A 11 12.55 -14.05 6.45
CA ALA A 11 11.80 -14.49 7.62
C ALA A 11 10.61 -13.57 7.92
N LEU A 12 10.78 -12.25 7.79
CA LEU A 12 9.68 -11.28 7.93
C LEU A 12 8.62 -11.46 6.86
N ILE A 13 9.01 -11.67 5.60
CA ILE A 13 8.07 -11.96 4.51
C ILE A 13 7.28 -13.23 4.81
N MET A 14 7.94 -14.31 5.24
CA MET A 14 7.27 -15.56 5.60
C MET A 14 6.28 -15.37 6.76
N CYS A 15 6.68 -14.65 7.80
CA CYS A 15 5.79 -14.32 8.92
C CYS A 15 4.62 -13.44 8.48
N ALA A 16 4.87 -12.42 7.65
CA ALA A 16 3.86 -11.52 7.12
C ALA A 16 2.84 -12.26 6.24
N LEU A 17 3.30 -13.18 5.38
CA LEU A 17 2.45 -13.99 4.51
C LEU A 17 1.62 -14.99 5.32
N ALA A 18 2.20 -15.61 6.35
CA ALA A 18 1.50 -16.51 7.27
C ALA A 18 0.44 -15.75 8.08
N PHE A 19 0.81 -14.62 8.69
CA PHE A 19 -0.09 -13.75 9.43
C PHE A 19 -1.23 -13.21 8.55
N GLY A 20 -0.89 -12.69 7.38
CA GLY A 20 -1.86 -12.27 6.38
C GLY A 20 -2.75 -13.42 5.90
N GLY A 21 -2.29 -14.67 5.97
CA GLY A 21 -3.08 -15.85 5.64
C GLY A 21 -4.12 -16.15 6.71
N VAL A 22 -3.70 -16.13 7.99
CA VAL A 22 -4.59 -16.31 9.14
C VAL A 22 -5.63 -15.19 9.22
N MET A 23 -5.23 -13.94 9.01
CA MET A 23 -6.18 -12.82 9.04
C MET A 23 -7.20 -12.86 7.89
N GLU A 24 -6.81 -13.39 6.72
CA GLU A 24 -7.72 -13.58 5.59
C GLU A 24 -8.73 -14.68 5.89
N THR A 25 -8.27 -15.86 6.33
CA THR A 25 -9.15 -17.01 6.60
C THR A 25 -10.10 -16.77 7.78
N THR A 26 -9.70 -15.93 8.73
CA THR A 26 -10.55 -15.51 9.86
C THR A 26 -11.50 -14.35 9.51
N GLY A 27 -11.40 -13.76 8.31
CA GLY A 27 -12.22 -12.64 7.86
C GLY A 27 -11.90 -11.30 8.53
N MET A 28 -10.80 -11.21 9.30
CA MET A 28 -10.38 -9.98 9.97
C MET A 28 -10.05 -8.87 8.97
N LEU A 29 -9.38 -9.24 7.86
CA LEU A 29 -9.03 -8.29 6.81
C LEU A 29 -10.28 -7.69 6.15
N SER A 30 -11.26 -8.53 5.78
CA SER A 30 -12.53 -8.06 5.23
C SER A 30 -13.33 -7.20 6.22
N ALA A 31 -13.26 -7.48 7.52
CA ALA A 31 -13.91 -6.66 8.55
C ALA A 31 -13.28 -5.26 8.64
N ILE A 32 -11.95 -5.16 8.67
CA ILE A 32 -11.23 -3.88 8.68
C ILE A 32 -11.52 -3.11 7.40
N ALA A 33 -11.44 -3.78 6.24
CA ALA A 33 -11.75 -3.19 4.94
C ALA A 33 -13.16 -2.60 4.94
N ARG A 34 -14.18 -3.36 5.39
CA ARG A 34 -15.56 -2.86 5.48
C ARG A 34 -15.67 -1.65 6.39
N ALA A 35 -15.04 -1.67 7.57
CA ALA A 35 -15.08 -0.54 8.50
C ALA A 35 -14.50 0.75 7.87
N ILE A 36 -13.37 0.64 7.16
CA ILE A 36 -12.75 1.77 6.46
C ILE A 36 -13.62 2.22 5.29
N LEU A 37 -14.21 1.26 4.56
CA LEU A 37 -14.95 1.52 3.32
C LEU A 37 -16.41 1.93 3.52
N GLN A 38 -16.97 1.82 4.72
CA GLN A 38 -18.30 2.35 5.04
C GLN A 38 -18.45 3.84 4.67
N ARG A 39 -17.35 4.60 4.74
CA ARG A 39 -17.29 6.01 4.34
C ARG A 39 -16.78 6.22 2.90
N ALA A 40 -16.23 5.19 2.26
CA ALA A 40 -15.61 5.26 0.94
C ALA A 40 -16.56 4.75 -0.15
N LYS A 41 -17.45 5.62 -0.63
CA LYS A 41 -18.43 5.25 -1.68
C LYS A 41 -17.97 5.50 -3.12
N ARG A 42 -16.77 6.04 -3.32
CA ARG A 42 -16.23 6.39 -4.65
C ARG A 42 -14.90 5.67 -4.91
N GLN A 43 -14.59 5.42 -6.18
CA GLN A 43 -13.32 4.82 -6.61
C GLN A 43 -12.10 5.59 -6.07
N GLY A 44 -12.13 6.92 -6.10
CA GLY A 44 -11.07 7.74 -5.51
C GLY A 44 -10.93 7.60 -4.01
N SER A 45 -12.03 7.37 -3.28
CA SER A 45 -11.97 7.09 -1.85
C SER A 45 -11.39 5.72 -1.55
N LEU A 46 -11.63 4.73 -2.43
CA LEU A 46 -11.00 3.42 -2.31
C LEU A 46 -9.48 3.52 -2.50
N VAL A 47 -9.02 4.25 -3.53
CA VAL A 47 -7.60 4.52 -3.76
C VAL A 47 -6.97 5.29 -2.59
N ALA A 48 -7.63 6.36 -2.13
CA ALA A 48 -7.17 7.14 -0.99
C ALA A 48 -7.04 6.30 0.29
N SER A 49 -8.04 5.48 0.61
CA SER A 49 -7.97 4.57 1.75
C SER A 49 -6.79 3.59 1.62
N THR A 50 -6.56 3.02 0.43
CA THR A 50 -5.40 2.15 0.18
C THR A 50 -4.08 2.88 0.43
N VAL A 51 -3.88 4.03 -0.21
CA VAL A 51 -2.63 4.82 -0.10
C VAL A 51 -2.37 5.23 1.35
N LEU A 52 -3.38 5.79 2.04
CA LEU A 52 -3.25 6.22 3.43
C LEU A 52 -3.01 5.05 4.39
N THR A 53 -3.62 3.88 4.12
CA THR A 53 -3.34 2.67 4.92
C THR A 53 -1.89 2.23 4.73
N CYS A 54 -1.36 2.23 3.51
CA CYS A 54 0.03 1.87 3.25
C CYS A 54 1.00 2.83 3.96
N ILE A 55 0.75 4.13 3.86
CA ILE A 55 1.54 5.15 4.56
C ILE A 55 1.48 4.94 6.07
N GLY A 56 0.27 4.76 6.63
CA GLY A 56 0.08 4.49 8.06
C GLY A 56 0.81 3.22 8.51
N MET A 57 0.77 2.17 7.69
CA MET A 57 1.47 0.93 7.99
C MET A 57 2.99 1.12 7.97
N ASN A 58 3.55 1.92 7.05
CA ASN A 58 4.98 2.26 7.07
C ASN A 58 5.40 3.10 8.27
N ILE A 59 4.50 3.92 8.82
CA ILE A 59 4.76 4.71 10.03
C ILE A 59 4.79 3.78 11.27
N ILE A 60 3.91 2.78 11.32
CA ILE A 60 3.77 1.88 12.48
C ILE A 60 4.74 0.69 12.42
N ALA A 61 4.93 0.11 11.23
CA ALA A 61 5.75 -1.07 11.01
C ALA A 61 7.15 -0.68 10.54
N PRO A 62 8.21 -1.35 11.04
CA PRO A 62 9.59 -1.06 10.66
C PRO A 62 9.97 -1.58 9.27
N ASP A 63 9.03 -2.14 8.50
CA ASP A 63 9.34 -2.82 7.25
C ASP A 63 8.27 -2.62 6.16
N GLN A 64 8.73 -2.29 4.95
CA GLN A 64 7.90 -2.01 3.77
C GLN A 64 7.04 -3.20 3.32
N TYR A 65 7.50 -4.45 3.50
CA TYR A 65 6.76 -5.61 3.01
C TYR A 65 5.39 -5.71 3.69
N LEU A 66 5.31 -5.38 4.98
CA LEU A 66 4.04 -5.34 5.71
C LEU A 66 3.11 -4.24 5.17
N ALA A 67 3.65 -3.08 4.80
CA ALA A 67 2.90 -1.98 4.23
C ALA A 67 2.32 -2.26 2.83
N ILE A 68 2.83 -3.26 2.13
CA ILE A 68 2.31 -3.70 0.83
C ILE A 68 1.40 -4.92 0.97
N VAL A 69 1.84 -5.95 1.66
CA VAL A 69 1.14 -7.24 1.73
C VAL A 69 -0.18 -7.14 2.49
N VAL A 70 -0.19 -6.44 3.65
CA VAL A 70 -1.40 -6.34 4.48
C VAL A 70 -2.49 -5.54 3.76
N PRO A 71 -2.25 -4.30 3.27
CA PRO A 71 -3.28 -3.56 2.54
C PRO A 71 -3.64 -4.24 1.21
N GLY A 72 -2.69 -4.90 0.55
CA GLY A 72 -2.95 -5.62 -0.69
C GLY A 72 -3.93 -6.78 -0.53
N ARG A 73 -3.87 -7.52 0.58
CA ARG A 73 -4.89 -8.53 0.91
C ARG A 73 -6.19 -7.88 1.37
N MET A 74 -6.09 -6.90 2.28
CA MET A 74 -7.24 -6.21 2.85
C MET A 74 -8.18 -5.58 1.82
N TYR A 75 -7.62 -4.92 0.81
CA TYR A 75 -8.41 -4.20 -0.20
C TYR A 75 -8.72 -5.03 -1.45
N ARG A 76 -8.24 -6.28 -1.56
CA ARG A 76 -8.42 -7.10 -2.76
C ARG A 76 -9.89 -7.25 -3.14
N GLU A 77 -10.72 -7.73 -2.21
CA GLU A 77 -12.15 -7.92 -2.44
C GLU A 77 -12.86 -6.59 -2.74
N ALA A 78 -12.42 -5.50 -2.11
CA ALA A 78 -13.00 -4.17 -2.33
C ALA A 78 -12.77 -3.64 -3.75
N TYR A 79 -11.57 -3.85 -4.32
CA TYR A 79 -11.29 -3.48 -5.72
C TYR A 79 -12.06 -4.36 -6.70
N GLN A 80 -12.20 -5.66 -6.42
CA GLN A 80 -13.01 -6.57 -7.24
C GLN A 80 -14.49 -6.17 -7.21
N GLY A 81 -15.04 -5.92 -6.01
CA GLY A 81 -16.42 -5.48 -5.83
C GLY A 81 -16.71 -4.10 -6.44
N ALA A 82 -15.69 -3.25 -6.61
CA ALA A 82 -15.78 -1.98 -7.32
C ALA A 82 -15.64 -2.11 -8.85
N GLY A 83 -15.49 -3.34 -9.38
CA GLY A 83 -15.32 -3.60 -10.82
C GLY A 83 -13.99 -3.07 -11.38
N LEU A 84 -12.96 -2.94 -10.55
CA LEU A 84 -11.65 -2.42 -10.94
C LEU A 84 -10.65 -3.55 -11.16
N LYS A 85 -9.82 -3.42 -12.21
CA LYS A 85 -8.71 -4.35 -12.43
C LYS A 85 -7.71 -4.29 -11.27
N MET A 86 -7.11 -5.44 -10.95
CA MET A 86 -6.10 -5.59 -9.88
C MET A 86 -4.88 -4.68 -10.04
N LYS A 87 -4.54 -4.28 -11.26
CA LYS A 87 -3.43 -3.34 -11.48
C LYS A 87 -3.65 -1.97 -10.84
N ASN A 88 -4.91 -1.54 -10.67
CA ASN A 88 -5.21 -0.29 -9.97
C ASN A 88 -4.86 -0.40 -8.48
N LEU A 89 -5.14 -1.56 -7.86
CA LEU A 89 -4.74 -1.86 -6.49
C LEU A 89 -3.21 -1.91 -6.39
N SER A 90 -2.54 -2.67 -7.28
CA SER A 90 -1.08 -2.74 -7.31
C SER A 90 -0.44 -1.35 -7.44
N ARG A 91 -0.97 -0.49 -8.31
CA ARG A 91 -0.49 0.89 -8.44
C ARG A 91 -0.63 1.67 -7.13
N ALA A 92 -1.80 1.62 -6.49
CA ALA A 92 -2.04 2.31 -5.21
C ALA A 92 -1.13 1.80 -4.08
N LEU A 93 -0.81 0.50 -4.05
CA LEU A 93 0.13 -0.09 -3.10
C LEU A 93 1.56 0.42 -3.31
N GLU A 94 2.01 0.52 -4.57
CA GLU A 94 3.34 1.07 -4.88
C GLU A 94 3.42 2.56 -4.56
N ASP A 95 2.38 3.31 -4.95
CA ASP A 95 2.34 4.77 -4.75
C ASP A 95 2.34 5.14 -3.26
N GLY A 96 1.67 4.36 -2.40
CA GLY A 96 1.63 4.60 -0.97
C GLY A 96 2.73 3.86 -0.19
N GLY A 97 2.83 2.55 -0.37
CA GLY A 97 3.68 1.66 0.41
C GLY A 97 5.15 1.74 0.02
N THR A 98 5.47 1.70 -1.26
CA THR A 98 6.89 1.71 -1.68
C THR A 98 7.52 3.08 -1.47
N LEU A 99 6.80 4.15 -1.83
CA LEU A 99 7.38 5.49 -1.79
C LEU A 99 7.46 6.12 -0.41
N SER A 100 6.55 5.78 0.51
CA SER A 100 6.57 6.36 1.86
C SER A 100 7.57 5.66 2.78
N SER A 101 8.02 4.45 2.45
CA SER A 101 8.93 3.63 3.25
C SER A 101 10.25 4.35 3.56
N ALA A 102 10.88 4.96 2.54
CA ALA A 102 12.11 5.70 2.71
C ALA A 102 11.97 6.94 3.62
N LEU A 103 10.76 7.49 3.77
CA LEU A 103 10.55 8.72 4.55
C LEU A 103 10.51 8.46 6.06
N VAL A 104 10.39 7.21 6.48
CA VAL A 104 10.22 6.83 7.89
C VAL A 104 11.57 6.36 8.47
N PRO A 105 12.14 7.04 9.49
CA PRO A 105 13.50 6.77 9.97
C PRO A 105 13.76 5.35 10.48
N TRP A 106 12.74 4.74 11.08
CA TRP A 106 12.81 3.39 11.63
C TRP A 106 12.34 2.31 10.66
N ASN A 107 11.96 2.69 9.43
CA ASN A 107 11.70 1.72 8.38
C ASN A 107 13.01 1.29 7.73
N THR A 108 13.14 0.02 7.32
CA THR A 108 14.31 -0.55 6.66
C THR A 108 14.87 0.35 5.54
N CYS A 109 14.02 0.90 4.66
CA CYS A 109 14.49 1.78 3.59
C CYS A 109 14.98 3.14 4.10
N GLY A 110 14.29 3.73 5.08
CA GLY A 110 14.70 5.00 5.68
C GLY A 110 16.02 4.88 6.44
N ALA A 111 16.20 3.78 7.19
CA ALA A 111 17.43 3.45 7.89
C ALA A 111 18.60 3.24 6.91
N TYR A 112 18.37 2.54 5.79
CA TYR A 112 19.37 2.36 4.75
C TYR A 112 19.79 3.68 4.10
N MET A 113 18.81 4.52 3.76
CA MET A 113 19.06 5.85 3.18
C MET A 113 19.81 6.75 4.14
N TRP A 114 19.46 6.73 5.43
CA TRP A 114 20.19 7.46 6.45
C TRP A 114 21.64 6.97 6.55
N ALA A 115 21.87 5.67 6.64
CA ALA A 115 23.22 5.10 6.74
C ALA A 115 24.09 5.43 5.52
N THR A 116 23.49 5.49 4.33
CA THR A 116 24.23 5.72 3.07
C THR A 116 24.46 7.20 2.80
N LEU A 117 23.44 8.04 2.97
CA LEU A 117 23.53 9.48 2.68
C LEU A 117 24.14 10.27 3.83
N GLY A 118 24.17 9.73 5.06
CA GLY A 118 24.57 10.45 6.26
C GLY A 118 23.58 11.54 6.70
N VAL A 119 22.40 11.60 6.07
CA VAL A 119 21.37 12.63 6.31
C VAL A 119 20.13 11.97 6.91
N HIS A 120 19.64 12.53 8.02
CA HIS A 120 18.43 12.03 8.67
C HIS A 120 17.21 12.13 7.74
N PRO A 121 16.29 11.15 7.73
CA PRO A 121 15.15 11.16 6.79
C PRO A 121 14.29 12.43 6.83
N PHE A 122 14.04 12.99 7.99
CA PHE A 122 13.31 14.27 8.10
C PHE A 122 14.02 15.47 7.47
N ALA A 123 15.34 15.42 7.29
CA ALA A 123 16.08 16.50 6.64
C ALA A 123 15.96 16.45 5.11
N TYR A 124 15.93 15.24 4.50
CA TYR A 124 15.70 15.11 3.06
C TYR A 124 14.22 15.01 2.68
N LEU A 125 13.32 14.74 3.64
CA LEU A 125 11.88 14.62 3.45
C LEU A 125 11.27 15.73 2.57
N PRO A 126 11.50 17.04 2.81
CA PRO A 126 10.92 18.09 1.97
C PRO A 126 11.45 18.10 0.53
N PHE A 127 12.61 17.49 0.27
CA PHE A 127 13.22 17.40 -1.05
C PHE A 127 12.88 16.10 -1.78
N ALA A 128 12.25 15.14 -1.10
CA ALA A 128 11.82 13.86 -1.68
C ALA A 128 10.52 14.02 -2.49
N PHE A 129 10.55 14.90 -3.50
CA PHE A 129 9.37 15.32 -4.26
C PHE A 129 8.59 14.14 -4.86
N LEU A 130 9.29 13.15 -5.43
CA LEU A 130 8.62 11.97 -5.98
C LEU A 130 7.82 11.23 -4.90
N ASN A 131 8.41 11.03 -3.72
CA ASN A 131 7.80 10.28 -2.62
C ASN A 131 6.61 11.02 -2.02
N LEU A 132 6.64 12.36 -2.02
CA LEU A 132 5.56 13.19 -1.49
C LEU A 132 4.44 13.43 -2.51
N LEU A 133 4.78 13.71 -3.77
CA LEU A 133 3.81 14.07 -4.80
C LEU A 133 3.09 12.86 -5.37
N ASN A 134 3.76 11.73 -5.56
CA ASN A 134 3.15 10.58 -6.23
C ASN A 134 1.94 9.99 -5.50
N PRO A 135 1.92 9.84 -4.15
CA PRO A 135 0.70 9.47 -3.43
C PRO A 135 -0.46 10.44 -3.69
N MET A 136 -0.18 11.75 -3.73
CA MET A 136 -1.21 12.77 -3.99
C MET A 136 -1.75 12.68 -5.41
N ILE A 137 -0.88 12.46 -6.40
CA ILE A 137 -1.26 12.26 -7.80
C ILE A 137 -2.09 10.98 -7.94
N SER A 138 -1.69 9.88 -7.30
CA SER A 138 -2.42 8.61 -7.33
C SER A 138 -3.85 8.76 -6.81
N ILE A 139 -4.01 9.47 -5.69
CA ILE A 139 -5.31 9.79 -5.11
C ILE A 139 -6.13 10.64 -6.08
N LEU A 140 -5.55 11.71 -6.63
CA LEU A 140 -6.22 12.57 -7.61
C LEU A 140 -6.70 11.76 -8.83
N LEU A 141 -5.86 10.90 -9.39
CA LEU A 141 -6.18 10.02 -10.51
C LEU A 141 -7.26 9.00 -10.15
N GLY A 142 -7.31 8.54 -8.90
CA GLY A 142 -8.39 7.72 -8.38
C GLY A 142 -9.73 8.45 -8.36
N TYR A 143 -9.74 9.74 -8.02
CA TYR A 143 -10.96 10.57 -8.02
C TYR A 143 -11.41 10.99 -9.41
N THR A 144 -10.48 11.31 -10.32
CA THR A 144 -10.81 11.70 -11.70
C THR A 144 -11.19 10.50 -12.57
N GLY A 145 -10.75 9.29 -12.21
CA GLY A 145 -11.05 8.07 -12.95
C GLY A 145 -10.25 7.91 -14.25
N TRP A 146 -9.37 8.85 -14.60
CA TRP A 146 -8.73 8.92 -15.93
C TRP A 146 -7.93 7.65 -16.28
N THR A 147 -7.20 7.10 -15.31
CA THR A 147 -6.38 5.89 -15.50
C THR A 147 -6.94 4.69 -14.73
N MET A 148 -8.22 4.73 -14.33
CA MET A 148 -8.85 3.65 -13.57
C MET A 148 -9.45 2.62 -14.53
N GLU A 149 -8.74 1.50 -14.73
CA GLU A 149 -9.24 0.45 -15.62
C GLU A 149 -10.29 -0.44 -14.93
N LYS A 150 -11.42 -0.61 -15.61
CA LYS A 150 -12.50 -1.48 -15.17
C LYS A 150 -12.33 -2.89 -15.73
N GLU A 151 -12.87 -3.87 -15.01
CA GLU A 151 -12.92 -5.26 -15.48
C GLU A 151 -13.89 -5.39 -16.66
N LYS A 152 -13.52 -6.15 -17.69
CA LYS A 152 -14.27 -6.22 -18.97
C LYS A 152 -15.66 -6.86 -18.83
N ASP A 153 -15.88 -7.67 -17.80
CA ASP A 153 -17.11 -8.43 -17.61
C ASP A 153 -18.17 -7.69 -16.76
N PHE A 154 -17.83 -6.53 -16.20
CA PHE A 154 -18.78 -5.74 -15.39
C PHE A 154 -19.68 -4.81 -16.23
N SER A 155 -19.49 -4.77 -17.56
CA SER A 155 -20.28 -3.96 -18.50
C SER A 155 -21.53 -4.65 -19.07
N VAL A 156 -21.92 -5.84 -18.58
CA VAL A 156 -23.09 -6.60 -19.08
C VAL A 156 -24.20 -6.78 -18.03
N ALA A 157 -24.08 -6.17 -16.85
CA ALA A 157 -25.09 -6.26 -15.77
C ALA A 157 -25.73 -4.89 -15.44
N GLY A 158 -25.99 -4.11 -16.49
CA GLY A 158 -26.80 -2.89 -16.41
C GLY A 158 -27.63 -2.82 -17.68
N ASP A 159 -28.89 -3.26 -17.56
CA ASP A 159 -29.96 -3.03 -18.53
C ASP A 159 -30.06 -1.54 -18.96
#